data_AF-O86265-F1
#
_entry.id   AF-O86265-F1
#
_cell.length_a   1.000
_cell.length_b   1.000
_cell.length_c   1.000
_cell.angle_alpha   90.00
_cell.angle_beta   90.00
_cell.angle_gamma   90.00
#
_symmetry.space_group_name_H-M   'P 1'
#
loop_
_entity.id
_entity.type
_entity.pdbx_description
1 polymer ?
#
loop_
_entity_poly.entity_id
_entity_poly.type
_entity_poly.pdbx_seq_one_letter_code
_entity_poly.pdbx_strand_id
1 'polypeptide(L)'
;MALTVNTNIASLNTQRNLNNSSASLNTSLQRLSTGSRINSAKDDAAGLQIANRLTSQVNGLNVATKNANDGISLAQTAEGALQQSTNILQRMRDLSLQSANGSNSDSERTALNGEVKQLQKELDRISNTTTFGGRKLLDGSFGVASFQVGSAANEIISVGIDEMSAESLNGTYFKADGGGAVTAATASGTVDIALGITGGSTVNVKVDMKGNETAEQAAAKIAAAVNDANVGIGAFSDGDTISYVSKASADGTTSAVSGVVITDTGSTGAGAAASTSTFTEANDTVAKIDISTAKGAQSAVLVIDEAIKQIDAQRADLGAVQNRFDNTINNLKNIGENVSAARGRIEDTDFAAETANLTKNQVLQQAGTAILAQANQLPQSVLSLLR
;
A
#
# COMPACT_ATOMS: atom_id res chain seq x y z
N MET A 1 -13.42 -68.60 -55.51
CA MET A 1 -14.44 -67.73 -54.88
C MET A 1 -15.80 -68.24 -55.28
N ALA A 2 -16.65 -68.63 -54.33
CA ALA A 2 -18.02 -69.01 -54.66
C ALA A 2 -18.80 -67.76 -55.11
N LEU A 3 -19.35 -67.78 -56.32
CA LEU A 3 -20.19 -66.71 -56.85
C LEU A 3 -21.60 -66.87 -56.25
N THR A 4 -21.89 -66.13 -55.19
CA THR A 4 -23.21 -66.06 -54.56
C THR A 4 -24.00 -64.88 -55.12
N VAL A 5 -25.19 -65.12 -55.69
CA VAL A 5 -25.99 -64.09 -56.37
C VAL A 5 -26.72 -63.15 -55.37
N ASN A 6 -27.04 -63.64 -54.16
CA ASN A 6 -27.82 -62.88 -53.17
C ASN A 6 -26.98 -62.00 -52.23
N THR A 7 -25.70 -62.32 -52.01
CA THR A 7 -24.83 -61.59 -51.09
C THR A 7 -23.56 -61.16 -51.81
N ASN A 8 -23.37 -59.85 -51.93
CA ASN A 8 -22.19 -59.25 -52.54
C ASN A 8 -21.24 -58.74 -51.45
N ILE A 9 -20.27 -59.59 -51.09
CA ILE A 9 -19.29 -59.30 -50.04
C ILE A 9 -18.39 -58.11 -50.42
N ALA A 10 -18.10 -57.91 -51.72
CA ALA A 10 -17.30 -56.79 -52.20
C ALA A 10 -18.05 -55.45 -52.01
N SER A 11 -19.34 -55.40 -52.33
CA SER A 11 -20.19 -54.22 -52.06
C SER A 11 -20.31 -53.95 -50.56
N LEU A 12 -20.55 -54.99 -49.74
CA LEU A 12 -20.67 -54.83 -48.28
C LEU A 12 -19.37 -54.35 -47.61
N ASN A 13 -18.21 -54.78 -48.10
CA ASN A 13 -16.92 -54.29 -47.63
C ASN A 13 -16.68 -52.85 -48.07
N THR A 14 -17.03 -52.52 -49.32
CA THR A 14 -16.92 -51.15 -49.85
C THR A 14 -17.83 -50.16 -49.09
N GLN A 15 -19.07 -50.56 -48.77
CA GLN A 15 -19.99 -49.75 -47.94
C GLN A 15 -19.43 -49.49 -46.54
N ARG A 16 -18.85 -50.50 -45.88
CA ARG A 16 -18.20 -50.31 -44.57
C ARG A 16 -17.04 -49.32 -44.63
N ASN A 17 -16.16 -49.45 -45.63
CA ASN A 17 -15.03 -48.53 -45.80
C ASN A 17 -15.47 -47.12 -46.20
N LEU A 18 -16.54 -46.98 -47.00
CA LEU A 18 -17.13 -45.70 -47.37
C LEU A 18 -17.73 -44.98 -46.15
N ASN A 19 -18.46 -45.71 -45.30
CA ASN A 19 -19.02 -45.17 -44.06
C ASN A 19 -17.91 -44.73 -43.08
N ASN A 20 -16.83 -45.52 -42.94
CA ASN A 20 -15.67 -45.14 -42.12
C ASN A 20 -14.96 -43.88 -42.66
N SER A 21 -14.79 -43.79 -43.98
CA SER A 21 -14.17 -42.61 -44.63
C SER A 21 -15.04 -41.36 -44.49
N SER A 22 -16.37 -41.52 -44.61
CA SER A 22 -17.34 -40.43 -44.41
C SER A 22 -17.38 -39.95 -42.96
N ALA A 23 -17.31 -40.86 -41.98
CA ALA A 23 -17.20 -40.49 -40.56
C ALA A 23 -15.89 -39.75 -40.27
N SER A 24 -14.77 -40.21 -40.83
CA SER A 24 -13.45 -39.56 -40.67
C SER A 24 -13.42 -38.18 -41.32
N LEU A 25 -14.05 -38.02 -42.50
CA LEU A 25 -14.21 -36.73 -43.17
C LEU A 25 -14.98 -35.73 -42.30
N ASN A 26 -16.10 -36.16 -41.71
CA ASN A 26 -16.91 -35.31 -40.82
C ASN A 26 -16.11 -34.85 -39.60
N THR A 27 -15.28 -35.73 -39.01
CA THR A 27 -14.38 -35.35 -37.91
C THR A 27 -13.33 -34.33 -38.37
N SER A 28 -12.69 -34.54 -39.53
CA SER A 28 -11.74 -33.57 -40.09
C SER A 28 -12.38 -32.21 -40.35
N LEU A 29 -13.61 -32.17 -40.88
CA LEU A 29 -14.37 -30.94 -41.06
C LEU A 29 -14.68 -30.25 -39.73
N GLN A 30 -15.06 -31.00 -38.70
CA GLN A 30 -15.33 -30.46 -37.36
C GLN A 30 -14.06 -29.84 -36.76
N ARG A 31 -12.91 -30.53 -36.83
CA ARG A 31 -11.63 -30.03 -36.33
C ARG A 31 -11.13 -28.81 -37.09
N LEU A 32 -11.28 -28.80 -38.42
CA LEU A 32 -10.89 -27.65 -39.25
C LEU A 32 -11.78 -26.43 -38.99
N SER A 33 -13.08 -26.65 -38.76
CA SER A 33 -14.05 -25.58 -38.49
C SER A 33 -13.84 -24.94 -37.11
N THR A 34 -13.56 -25.76 -36.10
CA THR A 34 -13.36 -25.30 -34.71
C THR A 34 -11.92 -24.84 -34.43
N GLY A 35 -10.95 -25.30 -35.23
CA GLY A 35 -9.53 -25.12 -34.95
C GLY A 35 -9.01 -26.01 -33.80
N SER A 36 -9.88 -26.82 -33.18
CA SER A 36 -9.54 -27.68 -32.05
C SER A 36 -9.54 -29.15 -32.46
N ARG A 37 -8.49 -29.87 -32.08
CA ARG A 37 -8.36 -31.33 -32.23
C ARG A 37 -9.31 -32.08 -31.29
N ILE A 38 -9.53 -31.55 -30.09
CA ILE A 38 -10.40 -32.12 -29.05
C ILE A 38 -11.69 -31.27 -28.99
N ASN A 39 -12.80 -31.77 -29.52
CA ASN A 39 -14.09 -31.07 -29.49
C ASN A 39 -15.11 -31.70 -28.54
N SER A 40 -14.93 -32.97 -28.21
CA SER A 40 -15.78 -33.69 -27.26
C SER A 40 -15.00 -34.71 -26.45
N ALA A 41 -15.61 -35.21 -25.38
CA ALA A 41 -15.04 -36.28 -24.56
C ALA A 41 -14.77 -37.59 -25.34
N LYS A 42 -15.38 -37.76 -26.54
CA LYS A 42 -15.11 -38.90 -27.43
C LYS A 42 -13.73 -38.81 -28.09
N ASP A 43 -13.22 -37.60 -28.30
CA ASP A 43 -11.95 -37.39 -29.02
C ASP A 43 -10.75 -37.72 -28.12
N ASP A 44 -10.74 -37.19 -26.89
CA ASP A 44 -9.76 -37.49 -25.85
C ASP A 44 -10.28 -37.02 -24.47
N ALA A 45 -10.72 -37.96 -23.62
CA ALA A 45 -11.24 -37.64 -22.30
C ALA A 45 -10.18 -37.08 -21.34
N ALA A 46 -8.95 -37.60 -21.40
CA ALA A 46 -7.85 -37.16 -20.54
C ALA A 46 -7.31 -35.80 -21.00
N GLY A 47 -7.14 -35.62 -22.31
CA GLY A 47 -6.77 -34.35 -22.91
C GLY A 47 -7.77 -33.24 -22.60
N LEU A 48 -9.08 -33.53 -22.73
CA LEU A 48 -10.14 -32.59 -22.38
C LEU A 48 -10.12 -32.20 -20.89
N GLN A 49 -9.85 -33.15 -19.98
CA GLN A 49 -9.76 -32.86 -18.54
C GLN A 49 -8.59 -31.91 -18.23
N ILE A 50 -7.43 -32.13 -18.84
CA ILE A 50 -6.27 -31.26 -18.68
C ILE A 50 -6.56 -29.88 -19.29
N ALA A 51 -7.11 -29.83 -20.51
CA ALA A 51 -7.47 -28.58 -21.18
C ALA A 51 -8.48 -27.76 -20.35
N ASN A 52 -9.51 -28.39 -19.77
CA ASN A 52 -10.46 -27.73 -18.89
C ASN A 52 -9.78 -27.13 -17.66
N ARG A 53 -8.87 -27.86 -17.00
CA ARG A 53 -8.11 -27.35 -15.85
C ARG A 53 -7.21 -26.17 -16.24
N LEU A 54 -6.50 -26.26 -17.36
CA LEU A 54 -5.65 -25.18 -17.86
C LEU A 54 -6.50 -23.95 -18.23
N THR A 55 -7.68 -24.14 -18.82
CA THR A 55 -8.63 -23.06 -19.12
C THR A 55 -9.12 -22.38 -17.85
N SER A 56 -9.51 -23.13 -16.82
CA SER A 56 -9.85 -22.55 -15.51
C SER A 56 -8.69 -21.77 -14.91
N GLN A 57 -7.46 -22.29 -15.03
CA GLN A 57 -6.27 -21.61 -14.55
C GLN A 57 -6.01 -20.30 -15.29
N VAL A 58 -6.05 -20.29 -16.64
CA VAL A 58 -5.89 -19.06 -17.45
C VAL A 58 -6.95 -18.02 -17.08
N ASN A 59 -8.21 -18.44 -16.93
CA ASN A 59 -9.29 -17.54 -16.51
C ASN A 59 -9.02 -16.97 -15.10
N GLY A 60 -8.55 -17.81 -14.18
CA GLY A 60 -8.14 -17.38 -12.84
C GLY A 60 -6.99 -16.37 -12.86
N LEU A 61 -5.95 -16.61 -13.67
CA LEU A 61 -4.80 -15.70 -13.83
C LEU A 61 -5.21 -14.35 -14.45
N ASN A 62 -6.16 -14.36 -15.39
CA ASN A 62 -6.71 -13.14 -15.98
C ASN A 62 -7.47 -12.30 -14.95
N VAL A 63 -8.29 -12.94 -14.09
CA VAL A 63 -8.99 -12.27 -12.99
C VAL A 63 -7.98 -11.77 -11.95
N ALA A 64 -6.99 -12.57 -11.59
CA ALA A 64 -5.91 -12.19 -10.68
C ALA A 64 -5.15 -10.95 -11.16
N THR A 65 -4.88 -10.86 -12.47
CA THR A 65 -4.26 -9.67 -13.08
C THR A 65 -5.15 -8.44 -12.91
N LYS A 66 -6.47 -8.56 -13.12
CA LYS A 66 -7.41 -7.44 -12.87
C LYS A 66 -7.43 -7.04 -11.39
N ASN A 67 -7.56 -8.00 -10.48
CA ASN A 67 -7.54 -7.74 -9.04
C ASN A 67 -6.25 -7.05 -8.58
N ALA A 68 -5.10 -7.41 -9.15
CA ALA A 68 -3.82 -6.76 -8.86
C ALA A 68 -3.80 -5.30 -9.37
N ASN A 69 -4.36 -5.02 -10.55
CA ASN A 69 -4.50 -3.65 -11.05
C ASN A 69 -5.48 -2.82 -10.19
N ASP A 70 -6.54 -3.43 -9.67
CA ASP A 70 -7.45 -2.78 -8.73
C ASP A 70 -6.72 -2.45 -7.41
N GLY A 71 -5.85 -3.35 -6.94
CA GLY A 71 -4.97 -3.12 -5.79
C GLY A 71 -4.01 -1.96 -6.00
N ILE A 72 -3.39 -1.85 -7.20
CA ILE A 72 -2.55 -0.70 -7.57
C ILE A 72 -3.37 0.59 -7.57
N SER A 73 -4.57 0.59 -8.16
CA SER A 73 -5.44 1.76 -8.24
C SER A 73 -5.90 2.24 -6.85
N LEU A 74 -6.18 1.30 -5.95
CA LEU A 74 -6.49 1.59 -4.55
C LEU A 74 -5.29 2.22 -3.83
N ALA A 75 -4.10 1.62 -3.97
CA ALA A 75 -2.88 2.14 -3.36
C ALA A 75 -2.52 3.54 -3.89
N GLN A 76 -2.69 3.81 -5.19
CA GLN A 76 -2.48 5.12 -5.78
C GLN A 76 -3.48 6.17 -5.29
N THR A 77 -4.74 5.77 -5.07
CA THR A 77 -5.76 6.67 -4.51
C THR A 77 -5.41 7.07 -3.08
N ALA A 78 -4.96 6.11 -2.26
CA ALA A 78 -4.49 6.37 -0.91
C ALA A 78 -3.23 7.25 -0.90
N GLU A 79 -2.24 6.92 -1.74
CA GLU A 79 -0.99 7.69 -1.87
C GLU A 79 -1.24 9.15 -2.28
N GLY A 80 -2.13 9.39 -3.24
CA GLY A 80 -2.47 10.75 -3.68
C GLY A 80 -3.12 11.59 -2.57
N ALA A 81 -3.96 10.96 -1.74
CA ALA A 81 -4.54 11.61 -0.56
C ALA A 81 -3.47 11.91 0.51
N LEU A 82 -2.58 10.96 0.79
CA LEU A 82 -1.46 11.13 1.73
C LEU A 82 -0.47 12.21 1.29
N GLN A 83 -0.27 12.39 -0.02
CA GLN A 83 0.52 13.50 -0.54
C GLN A 83 -0.11 14.86 -0.18
N GLN A 84 -1.43 14.99 -0.25
CA GLN A 84 -2.11 16.22 0.18
C GLN A 84 -2.03 16.42 1.69
N SER A 85 -2.22 15.36 2.49
CA SER A 85 -2.01 15.42 3.94
C SER A 85 -0.58 15.85 4.30
N THR A 86 0.42 15.37 3.56
CA THR A 86 1.83 15.79 3.73
C THR A 86 2.02 17.28 3.48
N ASN A 87 1.46 17.83 2.41
CA ASN A 87 1.53 19.27 2.11
C ASN A 87 0.84 20.11 3.19
N ILE A 88 -0.30 19.64 3.71
CA ILE A 88 -1.01 20.29 4.82
C ILE A 88 -0.16 20.31 6.08
N LEU A 89 0.45 19.17 6.45
CA LEU A 89 1.34 19.10 7.61
C LEU A 89 2.58 20.00 7.45
N GLN A 90 3.17 20.06 6.25
CA GLN A 90 4.27 20.99 5.96
C GLN A 90 3.83 22.45 6.14
N ARG A 91 2.62 22.81 5.66
CA ARG A 91 2.06 24.15 5.90
C ARG A 91 1.81 24.42 7.39
N MET A 92 1.28 23.44 8.12
CA MET A 92 1.12 23.55 9.57
C MET A 92 2.46 23.73 10.29
N ARG A 93 3.53 23.08 9.80
CA ARG A 93 4.88 23.25 10.31
C ARG A 93 5.39 24.67 10.08
N ASP A 94 5.20 25.22 8.88
CA ASP A 94 5.59 26.60 8.57
C ASP A 94 4.89 27.61 9.48
N LEU A 95 3.57 27.44 9.69
CA LEU A 95 2.78 28.29 10.59
C LEU A 95 3.24 28.15 12.05
N SER A 96 3.61 26.94 12.48
CA SER A 96 4.15 26.68 13.81
C SER A 96 5.51 27.36 14.00
N LEU A 97 6.41 27.25 13.00
CA LEU A 97 7.70 27.95 13.00
C LEU A 97 7.53 29.47 12.98
N GLN A 98 6.53 29.98 12.23
CA GLN A 98 6.20 31.39 12.23
C GLN A 98 5.70 31.83 13.61
N SER A 99 4.76 31.11 14.22
CA SER A 99 4.21 31.42 15.54
C SER A 99 5.24 31.34 16.67
N ALA A 100 6.22 30.44 16.53
CA ALA A 100 7.35 30.29 17.43
C ALA A 100 8.26 31.53 17.49
N ASN A 101 8.18 32.45 16.51
CA ASN A 101 8.97 33.68 16.53
C ASN A 101 8.53 34.61 17.67
N GLY A 102 9.52 35.15 18.40
CA GLY A 102 9.30 36.05 19.55
C GLY A 102 8.78 37.43 19.17
N SER A 103 8.89 37.85 17.90
CA SER A 103 8.38 39.14 17.43
C SER A 103 6.86 39.17 17.21
N ASN A 104 6.20 38.01 17.17
CA ASN A 104 4.75 37.93 16.96
C ASN A 104 4.00 38.21 18.26
N SER A 105 2.96 39.02 18.16
CA SER A 105 1.99 39.26 19.22
C SER A 105 1.04 38.08 19.42
N ASP A 106 0.40 38.01 20.60
CA ASP A 106 -0.56 36.94 20.91
C ASP A 106 -1.79 36.96 19.99
N SER A 107 -2.17 38.15 19.50
CA SER A 107 -3.24 38.27 18.50
C SER A 107 -2.84 37.67 17.15
N GLU A 108 -1.58 37.84 16.72
CA GLU A 108 -1.07 37.23 15.49
C GLU A 108 -0.94 35.72 15.64
N ARG A 109 -0.45 35.22 16.79
CA ARG A 109 -0.43 33.78 17.09
C ARG A 109 -1.83 33.17 17.08
N THR A 110 -2.82 33.88 17.62
CA THR A 110 -4.22 33.43 17.59
C THR A 110 -4.76 33.36 16.16
N ALA A 111 -4.40 34.30 15.29
CA ALA A 111 -4.77 34.27 13.87
C ALA A 111 -4.11 33.09 13.12
N LEU A 112 -2.82 32.84 13.34
CA LEU A 112 -2.10 31.69 12.79
C LEU A 112 -2.72 30.37 13.28
N ASN A 113 -3.08 30.28 14.57
CA ASN A 113 -3.78 29.14 15.13
C ASN A 113 -5.15 28.91 14.48
N GLY A 114 -5.83 29.97 14.05
CA GLY A 114 -7.06 29.89 13.26
C GLY A 114 -6.84 29.18 11.91
N GLU A 115 -5.74 29.46 11.22
CA GLU A 115 -5.36 28.77 9.97
C GLU A 115 -5.03 27.31 10.23
N VAL A 116 -4.23 27.01 11.27
CA VAL A 116 -3.92 25.64 11.68
C VAL A 116 -5.18 24.82 11.98
N LYS A 117 -6.18 25.40 12.66
CA LYS A 117 -7.47 24.73 12.92
C LYS A 117 -8.26 24.43 11.65
N GLN A 118 -8.12 25.22 10.59
CA GLN A 118 -8.74 24.89 9.29
C GLN A 118 -7.96 23.79 8.58
N LEU A 119 -6.64 23.80 8.67
CA LEU A 119 -5.78 22.74 8.12
C LEU A 119 -6.03 21.39 8.80
N GLN A 120 -6.24 21.36 10.12
CA GLN A 120 -6.66 20.16 10.86
C GLN A 120 -7.98 19.61 10.32
N LYS A 121 -9.01 20.46 10.16
CA LYS A 121 -10.30 20.04 9.58
C LYS A 121 -10.15 19.53 8.15
N GLU A 122 -9.26 20.13 7.36
CA GLU A 122 -9.00 19.68 6.00
C GLU A 122 -8.30 18.32 5.98
N LEU A 123 -7.39 18.06 6.91
CA LEU A 123 -6.76 16.76 7.09
C LEU A 123 -7.79 15.68 7.47
N ASP A 124 -8.69 15.99 8.40
CA ASP A 124 -9.82 15.12 8.75
C ASP A 124 -10.77 14.92 7.56
N ARG A 125 -11.01 15.96 6.76
CA ARG A 125 -11.82 15.87 5.55
C ARG A 125 -11.18 14.92 4.54
N ILE A 126 -9.87 15.01 4.30
CA ILE A 126 -9.15 14.10 3.38
C ILE A 126 -9.25 12.66 3.88
N SER A 127 -8.99 12.41 5.16
CA SER A 127 -9.14 11.09 5.79
C SER A 127 -10.56 10.53 5.57
N ASN A 128 -11.58 11.31 5.90
CA ASN A 128 -12.99 10.88 5.84
C ASN A 128 -13.61 10.88 4.44
N THR A 129 -13.04 11.56 3.44
CA THR A 129 -13.62 11.63 2.08
C THR A 129 -12.94 10.72 1.08
N THR A 130 -11.70 10.29 1.34
CA THR A 130 -10.96 9.38 0.45
C THR A 130 -11.66 8.02 0.39
N THR A 131 -12.26 7.71 -0.77
CA THR A 131 -12.93 6.43 -1.00
C THR A 131 -12.47 5.77 -2.28
N PHE A 132 -12.45 4.43 -2.28
CA PHE A 132 -12.31 3.62 -3.47
C PHE A 132 -13.38 2.53 -3.46
N GLY A 133 -14.19 2.46 -4.53
CA GLY A 133 -15.30 1.50 -4.61
C GLY A 133 -16.32 1.63 -3.47
N GLY A 134 -16.49 2.83 -2.90
CA GLY A 134 -17.41 3.10 -1.78
C GLY A 134 -16.86 2.75 -0.39
N ARG A 135 -15.66 2.16 -0.30
CA ARG A 135 -14.96 1.94 0.98
C ARG A 135 -14.03 3.10 1.29
N LYS A 136 -14.01 3.52 2.54
CA LYS A 136 -13.09 4.53 3.06
C LYS A 136 -11.72 3.89 3.26
N LEU A 137 -10.67 4.66 2.99
CA LEU A 137 -9.29 4.14 3.01
C LEU A 137 -8.50 4.59 4.24
N LEU A 138 -8.71 5.83 4.70
CA LEU A 138 -7.82 6.54 5.64
C LEU A 138 -8.48 6.87 6.98
N ASP A 139 -9.69 6.39 7.23
CA ASP A 139 -10.51 6.67 8.42
C ASP A 139 -10.37 5.59 9.52
N GLY A 140 -9.42 4.67 9.37
CA GLY A 140 -9.20 3.56 10.29
C GLY A 140 -10.16 2.38 10.13
N SER A 141 -11.27 2.53 9.39
CA SER A 141 -12.20 1.43 9.13
C SER A 141 -11.66 0.42 8.11
N PHE A 142 -10.64 0.78 7.33
CA PHE A 142 -10.07 -0.07 6.29
C PHE A 142 -9.30 -1.26 6.86
N GLY A 143 -8.42 -1.03 7.83
CA GLY A 143 -7.58 -2.05 8.45
C GLY A 143 -6.69 -2.74 7.41
N VAL A 144 -6.96 -4.03 7.15
CA VAL A 144 -6.22 -4.84 6.17
C VAL A 144 -7.17 -5.41 5.12
N ALA A 145 -6.87 -5.16 3.85
CA ALA A 145 -7.56 -5.77 2.72
C ALA A 145 -6.67 -6.81 2.02
N SER A 146 -7.23 -7.97 1.69
CA SER A 146 -6.55 -9.02 0.94
C SER A 146 -6.98 -9.03 -0.53
N PHE A 147 -6.03 -9.00 -1.44
CA PHE A 147 -6.24 -9.10 -2.88
C PHE A 147 -5.85 -10.47 -3.38
N GLN A 148 -6.79 -11.17 -4.03
CA GLN A 148 -6.55 -12.45 -4.67
C GLN A 148 -5.78 -12.23 -5.98
N VAL A 149 -4.49 -12.58 -5.97
CA VAL A 149 -3.55 -12.38 -7.08
C VAL A 149 -3.08 -13.70 -7.69
N GLY A 150 -3.78 -14.80 -7.41
CA GLY A 150 -3.49 -16.09 -8.01
C GLY A 150 -4.75 -16.84 -8.44
N SER A 151 -4.55 -18.00 -9.06
CA SER A 151 -5.62 -18.84 -9.58
C SER A 151 -6.18 -19.82 -8.54
N ALA A 152 -5.44 -20.08 -7.46
CA ALA A 152 -5.84 -20.97 -6.37
C ALA A 152 -6.22 -20.19 -5.10
N ALA A 153 -7.02 -20.81 -4.24
CA ALA A 153 -7.46 -20.16 -3.00
C ALA A 153 -6.26 -19.77 -2.11
N ASN A 154 -6.36 -18.61 -1.46
CA ASN A 154 -5.37 -18.04 -0.54
C ASN A 154 -4.04 -17.56 -1.17
N GLU A 155 -3.96 -17.47 -2.49
CA GLU A 155 -2.86 -16.77 -3.19
C GLU A 155 -3.09 -15.26 -3.16
N ILE A 156 -2.85 -14.64 -2.00
CA ILE A 156 -3.22 -13.24 -1.71
C ILE A 156 -2.03 -12.32 -1.44
N ILE A 157 -2.22 -11.03 -1.72
CA ILE A 157 -1.40 -9.93 -1.21
C ILE A 157 -2.27 -9.10 -0.27
N SER A 158 -1.81 -8.93 0.98
CA SER A 158 -2.48 -8.07 1.95
C SER A 158 -1.93 -6.64 1.86
N VAL A 159 -2.84 -5.67 1.95
CA VAL A 159 -2.54 -4.24 2.00
C VAL A 159 -3.14 -3.69 3.29
N GLY A 160 -2.28 -3.18 4.17
CA GLY A 160 -2.70 -2.47 5.38
C GLY A 160 -2.78 -0.98 5.10
N ILE A 161 -3.91 -0.36 5.47
CA ILE A 161 -4.02 1.10 5.51
C ILE A 161 -4.48 1.52 6.88
N ASP A 162 -3.59 2.19 7.59
CA ASP A 162 -3.85 2.74 8.92
C ASP A 162 -4.65 4.04 8.82
N GLU A 163 -5.20 4.47 9.96
CA GLU A 163 -5.89 5.75 10.06
C GLU A 163 -4.92 6.92 9.92
N MET A 164 -5.27 7.89 9.07
CA MET A 164 -4.44 9.07 8.76
C MET A 164 -5.24 10.35 8.96
N SER A 165 -5.88 10.45 10.13
CA SER A 165 -6.69 11.57 10.62
C SER A 165 -5.88 12.46 11.57
N ALA A 166 -6.38 13.65 11.93
CA ALA A 166 -5.71 14.48 12.91
C ALA A 166 -5.69 13.85 14.32
N GLU A 167 -6.60 12.91 14.60
CA GLU A 167 -6.70 12.21 15.88
C GLU A 167 -5.72 11.03 16.00
N SER A 168 -5.43 10.35 14.90
CA SER A 168 -4.52 9.19 14.86
C SER A 168 -3.06 9.60 14.70
N LEU A 169 -2.78 10.62 13.90
CA LEU A 169 -1.43 11.16 13.73
C LEU A 169 -0.96 11.79 15.03
N ASN A 170 0.09 11.21 15.59
CA ASN A 170 0.62 11.60 16.88
C ASN A 170 2.12 11.86 16.83
N GLY A 171 2.60 12.55 17.86
CA GLY A 171 4.02 12.74 18.04
C GLY A 171 4.38 12.78 19.51
N THR A 172 5.47 12.09 19.82
CA THR A 172 6.05 12.09 21.15
C THR A 172 6.99 13.26 21.30
N TYR A 173 6.80 14.01 22.38
CA TYR A 173 7.73 15.03 22.82
C TYR A 173 7.83 14.99 24.33
N PHE A 174 8.81 15.68 24.87
CA PHE A 174 9.00 15.71 26.31
C PHE A 174 8.78 17.11 26.83
N LYS A 175 8.02 17.21 27.92
CA LYS A 175 7.73 18.48 28.57
C LYS A 175 8.02 18.42 30.05
N ALA A 176 8.37 19.56 30.62
CA ALA A 176 8.31 19.76 32.06
C ALA A 176 7.44 20.98 32.31
N ASP A 177 6.20 20.72 32.72
CA ASP A 177 5.23 21.75 33.08
C ASP A 177 5.40 22.09 34.57
N GLY A 178 5.44 23.37 34.91
CA GLY A 178 5.58 23.82 36.30
C GLY A 178 6.98 23.64 36.89
N GLY A 179 8.04 23.95 36.11
CA GLY A 179 9.36 24.20 36.70
C GLY A 179 9.24 25.23 37.82
N GLY A 180 9.96 24.99 38.93
CA GLY A 180 9.70 25.65 40.21
C GLY A 180 9.57 27.17 40.08
N ALA A 181 8.59 27.71 40.80
CA ALA A 181 8.28 29.13 40.78
C ALA A 181 9.55 29.95 41.03
N VAL A 182 9.86 30.82 40.08
CA VAL A 182 10.90 31.82 40.17
C VAL A 182 10.37 32.90 41.11
N THR A 183 11.24 33.39 42.00
CA THR A 183 10.87 34.42 42.97
C THR A 183 11.38 35.77 42.49
N ALA A 184 10.85 36.87 43.02
CA ALA A 184 11.38 38.19 42.67
C ALA A 184 12.85 38.31 43.12
N ALA A 185 13.72 38.82 42.24
CA ALA A 185 15.11 39.08 42.59
C ALA A 185 15.18 40.36 43.44
N THR A 186 15.30 40.20 44.75
CA THR A 186 15.40 41.30 45.71
C THR A 186 16.84 41.83 45.86
N ALA A 187 17.83 41.06 45.41
CA ALA A 187 19.25 41.44 45.37
C ALA A 187 19.89 41.06 44.03
N SER A 188 20.97 41.75 43.66
CA SER A 188 21.79 41.33 42.52
C SER A 188 22.59 40.08 42.87
N GLY A 189 22.62 39.09 41.98
CA GLY A 189 23.35 37.84 42.18
C GLY A 189 23.35 36.99 40.91
N THR A 190 24.18 35.94 40.91
CA THR A 190 24.26 34.98 39.79
C THR A 190 23.51 33.70 40.17
N VAL A 191 22.60 33.28 39.29
CA VAL A 191 21.89 32.00 39.37
C VAL A 191 22.60 31.01 38.44
N ASP A 192 22.96 29.83 38.95
CA ASP A 192 23.51 28.74 38.15
C ASP A 192 22.40 27.76 37.77
N ILE A 193 22.33 27.40 36.50
CA ILE A 193 21.38 26.44 35.95
C ILE A 193 22.20 25.26 35.42
N ALA A 194 22.02 24.09 35.99
CA ALA A 194 22.62 22.86 35.51
C ALA A 194 21.61 22.10 34.63
N LEU A 195 21.92 21.94 33.35
CA LEU A 195 21.16 21.16 32.40
C LEU A 195 21.83 19.79 32.26
N GLY A 196 21.21 18.74 32.79
CA GLY A 196 21.74 17.38 32.70
C GLY A 196 21.37 16.75 31.37
N ILE A 197 22.32 16.64 30.44
CA ILE A 197 22.10 15.99 29.14
C ILE A 197 22.02 14.48 29.33
N THR A 198 21.06 13.85 28.64
CA THR A 198 20.93 12.38 28.60
C THR A 198 22.22 11.78 28.00
N GLY A 199 23.01 11.11 28.84
CA GLY A 199 24.39 10.72 28.54
C GLY A 199 25.43 11.17 29.58
N GLY A 200 25.01 11.88 30.63
CA GLY A 200 25.81 12.13 31.84
C GLY A 200 26.64 13.42 31.84
N SER A 201 26.56 14.25 30.79
CA SER A 201 27.20 15.57 30.76
C SER A 201 26.25 16.65 31.28
N THR A 202 26.73 17.53 32.15
CA THR A 202 25.97 18.70 32.64
C THR A 202 26.47 19.97 31.95
N VAL A 203 25.56 20.74 31.36
CA VAL A 203 25.85 22.09 30.86
C VAL A 203 25.41 23.09 31.91
N ASN A 204 26.36 23.89 32.40
CA ASN A 204 26.07 24.91 33.39
C ASN A 204 25.90 26.26 32.69
N VAL A 205 24.74 26.88 32.87
CA VAL A 205 24.38 28.19 32.35
C VAL A 205 24.30 29.15 33.52
N LYS A 206 24.96 30.31 33.41
CA LYS A 206 24.93 31.34 34.45
C LYS A 206 24.04 32.48 34.03
N VAL A 207 23.21 32.97 34.96
CA VAL A 207 22.32 34.10 34.72
C VAL A 207 22.54 35.16 35.78
N ASP A 208 22.92 36.36 35.35
CA ASP A 208 23.07 37.51 36.24
C ASP A 208 21.73 38.23 36.42
N MET A 209 21.25 38.24 37.66
CA MET A 209 20.02 38.92 38.09
C MET A 209 20.38 40.32 38.60
N LYS A 210 19.56 41.32 38.24
CA LYS A 210 19.67 42.66 38.84
C LYS A 210 18.73 42.75 40.04
N GLY A 211 19.06 43.59 41.02
CA GLY A 211 18.16 43.82 42.15
C GLY A 211 16.87 44.52 41.71
N ASN A 212 15.75 44.12 42.32
CA ASN A 212 14.38 44.61 42.08
C ASN A 212 13.77 44.16 40.73
N GLU A 213 14.09 42.95 40.27
CA GLU A 213 13.41 42.33 39.11
C GLU A 213 12.18 41.54 39.57
N THR A 214 11.08 41.64 38.83
CA THR A 214 9.88 40.84 39.12
C THR A 214 10.15 39.36 38.85
N ALA A 215 9.36 38.48 39.46
CA ALA A 215 9.47 37.03 39.25
C ALA A 215 9.33 36.65 37.76
N GLU A 216 8.44 37.31 37.01
CA GLU A 216 8.29 37.16 35.56
C GLU A 216 9.54 37.61 34.77
N GLN A 217 10.18 38.72 35.16
CA GLN A 217 11.41 39.19 34.51
C GLN A 217 12.59 38.25 34.78
N ALA A 218 12.67 37.72 36.00
CA ALA A 218 13.66 36.72 36.38
C ALA A 218 13.42 35.41 35.59
N ALA A 219 12.17 34.95 35.50
CA ALA A 219 11.80 33.74 34.75
C ALA A 219 12.11 33.87 33.26
N ALA A 220 11.80 35.01 32.65
CA ALA A 220 12.10 35.27 31.24
C ALA A 220 13.61 35.26 30.95
N LYS A 221 14.44 35.81 31.84
CA LYS A 221 15.90 35.78 31.69
C LYS A 221 16.49 34.38 31.85
N ILE A 222 15.98 33.60 32.81
CA ILE A 222 16.39 32.20 33.00
C ILE A 222 16.01 31.40 31.75
N ALA A 223 14.79 31.57 31.24
CA ALA A 223 14.34 30.92 30.01
C ALA A 223 15.20 31.32 28.79
N ALA A 224 15.52 32.61 28.64
CA ALA A 224 16.40 33.10 27.58
C ALA A 224 17.79 32.47 27.66
N ALA A 225 18.40 32.43 28.84
CA ALA A 225 19.73 31.85 29.02
C ALA A 225 19.76 30.34 28.72
N VAL A 226 18.70 29.61 29.08
CA VAL A 226 18.55 28.19 28.72
C VAL A 226 18.42 28.00 27.20
N ASN A 227 17.65 28.86 26.53
CA ASN A 227 17.52 28.81 25.06
C ASN A 227 18.83 29.16 24.36
N ASP A 228 19.56 30.16 24.85
CA ASP A 228 20.87 30.57 24.32
C ASP A 228 21.95 29.49 24.47
N ALA A 229 21.82 28.61 25.48
CA ALA A 229 22.69 27.46 25.63
C ALA A 229 22.53 26.42 24.50
N ASN A 230 21.44 26.49 23.72
CA ASN A 230 21.18 25.71 22.51
C ASN A 230 21.37 24.18 22.67
N VAL A 231 21.03 23.64 23.83
CA VAL A 231 21.18 22.21 24.16
C VAL A 231 20.01 21.34 23.68
N GLY A 232 19.16 21.86 22.79
CA GLY A 232 18.00 21.14 22.24
C GLY A 232 16.77 21.12 23.17
N ILE A 233 16.68 22.07 24.10
CA ILE A 233 15.49 22.37 24.91
C ILE A 233 15.01 23.77 24.55
N GLY A 234 13.69 23.96 24.48
CA GLY A 234 13.04 25.27 24.57
C GLY A 234 12.52 25.52 25.98
N ALA A 235 12.94 26.61 26.62
CA ALA A 235 12.42 27.11 27.89
C ALA A 235 11.49 28.29 27.65
N PHE A 236 10.35 28.30 28.36
CA PHE A 236 9.29 29.28 28.21
C PHE A 236 8.84 29.77 29.59
N SER A 237 8.78 31.08 29.79
CA SER A 237 8.20 31.69 30.98
C SER A 237 6.69 31.83 30.82
N ASP A 238 5.93 31.33 31.78
CA ASP A 238 4.49 31.58 31.93
C ASP A 238 4.27 32.20 33.32
N GLY A 239 4.22 33.53 33.35
CA GLY A 239 4.31 34.31 34.59
C GLY A 239 5.58 33.99 35.38
N ASP A 240 5.39 33.51 36.61
CA ASP A 240 6.48 33.21 37.55
C ASP A 240 7.05 31.78 37.38
N THR A 241 6.51 30.97 36.45
CA THR A 241 6.95 29.58 36.24
C THR A 241 7.69 29.41 34.92
N ILE A 242 8.61 28.44 34.88
CA ILE A 242 9.31 28.07 33.65
C ILE A 242 8.84 26.69 33.21
N SER A 243 8.38 26.60 31.98
CA SER A 243 8.10 25.33 31.31
C SER A 243 9.20 24.99 30.32
N TYR A 244 9.48 23.70 30.15
CA TYR A 244 10.46 23.22 29.19
C TYR A 244 9.81 22.28 28.18
N VAL A 245 10.27 22.34 26.93
CA VAL A 245 9.93 21.42 25.85
C VAL A 245 11.24 20.90 25.27
N SER A 246 11.39 19.59 25.14
CA SER A 246 12.56 18.98 24.52
C SER A 246 12.16 17.93 23.49
N LYS A 247 13.01 17.80 22.46
CA LYS A 247 12.93 16.70 21.51
C LYS A 247 13.32 15.39 22.18
N ALA A 248 12.88 14.27 21.60
CA ALA A 248 13.42 12.96 21.95
C ALA A 248 14.92 12.88 21.65
N SER A 249 15.63 12.08 22.43
CA SER A 249 17.01 11.66 22.17
C SER A 249 17.10 10.85 20.87
N ALA A 250 18.31 10.59 20.36
CA ALA A 250 18.53 9.82 19.14
C ALA A 250 17.89 8.42 19.18
N ASP A 251 17.74 7.84 20.38
CA ASP A 251 17.10 6.54 20.61
C ASP A 251 15.57 6.61 20.76
N GLY A 252 14.96 7.80 20.62
CA GLY A 252 13.50 8.01 20.58
C GLY A 252 12.73 7.78 21.89
N THR A 253 13.38 7.24 22.93
CA THR A 253 12.74 6.72 24.16
C THR A 253 12.95 7.58 25.41
N THR A 254 13.85 8.56 25.35
CA THR A 254 14.16 9.46 26.46
C THR A 254 14.26 10.89 25.96
N SER A 255 14.03 11.87 26.83
CA SER A 255 14.29 13.28 26.50
C SER A 255 15.75 13.50 26.12
N ALA A 256 16.04 14.45 25.23
CA ALA A 256 17.42 14.86 24.95
C ALA A 256 18.15 15.39 26.21
N VAL A 257 17.39 15.87 27.20
CA VAL A 257 17.90 16.34 28.49
C VAL A 257 17.16 15.64 29.63
N SER A 258 17.91 15.07 30.57
CA SER A 258 17.42 14.25 31.68
C SER A 258 16.77 15.08 32.80
N GLY A 259 17.07 16.38 32.86
CA GLY A 259 16.45 17.31 33.80
C GLY A 259 17.14 18.68 33.80
N VAL A 260 16.42 19.69 34.27
CA VAL A 260 16.97 21.03 34.49
C VAL A 260 16.92 21.32 35.98
N VAL A 261 18.09 21.62 36.55
CA VAL A 261 18.26 22.00 37.96
C VAL A 261 18.66 23.45 38.02
N ILE A 262 17.84 24.28 38.67
CA ILE A 262 18.14 25.68 38.96
C ILE A 262 18.66 25.74 40.40
N THR A 263 19.82 26.37 40.62
CA THR A 263 20.41 26.59 41.95
C THR A 263 20.86 28.03 42.09
N ASP A 264 20.48 28.68 43.19
CA ASP A 264 21.02 30.00 43.55
C ASP A 264 22.36 29.79 44.30
N THR A 265 23.45 30.21 43.68
CA THR A 265 24.82 30.06 44.23
C THR A 265 25.35 31.38 44.79
N GLY A 266 24.63 32.50 44.62
CA GLY A 266 25.25 33.83 44.63
C GLY A 266 24.85 34.76 45.78
N SER A 267 23.59 34.77 46.23
CA SER A 267 23.13 35.65 47.32
C SER A 267 21.70 35.33 47.74
N THR A 268 21.38 35.33 49.04
CA THR A 268 19.99 35.19 49.52
C THR A 268 19.13 36.31 48.95
N GLY A 269 18.33 36.01 47.92
CA GLY A 269 17.45 36.98 47.26
C GLY A 269 17.68 37.19 45.76
N ALA A 270 18.52 36.38 45.08
CA ALA A 270 18.72 36.46 43.63
C ALA A 270 17.55 35.92 42.78
N GLY A 271 16.38 35.67 43.38
CA GLY A 271 15.13 35.44 42.64
C GLY A 271 14.93 34.02 42.08
N ALA A 272 15.74 33.01 42.45
CA ALA A 272 15.50 31.63 41.99
C ALA A 272 15.35 30.68 43.18
N ALA A 273 14.17 30.06 43.34
CA ALA A 273 14.02 28.93 44.24
C ALA A 273 14.72 27.71 43.63
N ALA A 274 15.53 26.99 44.42
CA ALA A 274 16.15 25.77 43.94
C ALA A 274 15.08 24.79 43.46
N SER A 275 15.13 24.40 42.19
CA SER A 275 14.11 23.57 41.57
C SER A 275 14.73 22.57 40.61
N THR A 276 14.25 21.33 40.69
CA THR A 276 14.55 20.28 39.72
C THR A 276 13.30 20.03 38.91
N SER A 277 13.39 20.27 37.61
CA SER A 277 12.34 19.92 36.66
C SER A 277 12.74 18.65 35.93
N THR A 278 11.89 17.63 36.04
CA THR A 278 12.03 16.36 35.33
C THR A 278 11.10 16.36 34.13
N PHE A 279 11.62 15.94 32.98
CA PHE A 279 10.82 15.82 31.78
C PHE A 279 9.89 14.59 31.87
N THR A 280 8.64 14.77 31.49
CA THR A 280 7.67 13.71 31.27
C THR A 280 7.38 13.59 29.78
N GLU A 281 7.12 12.35 29.35
CA GLU A 281 6.68 12.10 27.98
C GLU A 281 5.26 12.61 27.78
N ALA A 282 5.05 13.36 26.71
CA ALA A 282 3.77 13.78 26.22
C ALA A 282 3.56 13.21 24.82
N ASN A 283 2.39 12.60 24.62
CA ASN A 283 1.96 12.10 23.33
C ASN A 283 0.71 12.88 22.92
N ASP A 284 0.92 13.90 22.09
CA ASP A 284 -0.17 14.71 21.56
C ASP A 284 -0.43 14.36 20.10
N THR A 285 -1.69 14.50 19.73
CA THR A 285 -2.17 14.26 18.38
C THR A 285 -2.19 15.57 17.59
N VAL A 286 -2.20 15.49 16.27
CA VAL A 286 -2.27 16.65 15.38
C VAL A 286 -3.54 17.48 15.67
N ALA A 287 -4.64 16.85 16.11
CA ALA A 287 -5.87 17.51 16.51
C ALA A 287 -5.75 18.37 17.78
N LYS A 288 -4.81 18.05 18.68
CA LYS A 288 -4.58 18.80 19.92
C LYS A 288 -3.58 19.95 19.76
N ILE A 289 -3.00 20.12 18.57
CA ILE A 289 -2.05 21.19 18.30
C ILE A 289 -2.74 22.54 18.50
N ASP A 290 -2.14 23.36 19.36
CA ASP A 290 -2.49 24.77 19.55
C ASP A 290 -1.21 25.62 19.55
N ILE A 291 -1.11 26.53 18.57
CA ILE A 291 0.06 27.40 18.38
C ILE A 291 -0.16 28.83 18.89
N SER A 292 -1.18 29.06 19.72
CA SER A 292 -1.46 30.38 20.32
C SER A 292 -0.37 30.87 21.28
N THR A 293 0.44 29.96 21.81
CA THR A 293 1.58 30.27 22.68
C THR A 293 2.88 29.92 21.98
N ALA A 294 3.99 30.59 22.34
CA ALA A 294 5.31 30.22 21.87
C ALA A 294 5.56 28.72 22.12
N LYS A 295 5.49 28.29 23.40
CA LYS A 295 5.63 26.89 23.84
C LYS A 295 4.83 25.89 22.99
N GLY A 296 3.55 26.17 22.79
CA GLY A 296 2.66 25.32 21.99
C GLY A 296 3.14 25.20 20.54
N ALA A 297 3.69 26.27 19.97
CA ALA A 297 4.27 26.26 18.64
C ALA A 297 5.53 25.37 18.52
N GLN A 298 6.42 25.32 19.52
CA GLN A 298 7.56 24.37 19.46
C GLN A 298 7.12 22.92 19.68
N SER A 299 6.16 22.67 20.59
CA SER A 299 5.57 21.32 20.72
C SER A 299 4.89 20.89 19.42
N ALA A 300 4.18 21.79 18.75
CA ALA A 300 3.53 21.53 17.47
C ALA A 300 4.51 21.10 16.38
N VAL A 301 5.68 21.75 16.27
CA VAL A 301 6.71 21.35 15.29
C VAL A 301 7.18 19.92 15.53
N LEU A 302 7.39 19.53 16.80
CA LEU A 302 7.82 18.17 17.13
C LEU A 302 6.72 17.14 16.81
N VAL A 303 5.47 17.45 17.13
CA VAL A 303 4.32 16.57 16.82
C VAL A 303 4.13 16.43 15.31
N ILE A 304 4.23 17.53 14.56
CA ILE A 304 4.07 17.53 13.10
C ILE A 304 5.21 16.78 12.41
N ASP A 305 6.45 16.92 12.88
CA ASP A 305 7.58 16.20 12.31
C ASP A 305 7.44 14.69 12.45
N GLU A 306 6.90 14.21 13.57
CA GLU A 306 6.62 12.78 13.76
C GLU A 306 5.41 12.32 12.94
N ALA A 307 4.35 13.14 12.87
CA ALA A 307 3.20 12.86 12.02
C ALA A 307 3.58 12.73 10.53
N ILE A 308 4.48 13.60 10.04
CA ILE A 308 5.00 13.51 8.66
C ILE A 308 5.74 12.18 8.47
N LYS A 309 6.57 11.75 9.44
CA LYS A 309 7.25 10.44 9.35
C LYS A 309 6.28 9.26 9.32
N GLN A 310 5.18 9.32 10.08
CA GLN A 310 4.14 8.28 10.05
C GLN A 310 3.48 8.20 8.67
N ILE A 311 3.13 9.34 8.09
CA ILE A 311 2.60 9.38 6.72
C ILE A 311 3.64 8.85 5.72
N ASP A 312 4.89 9.28 5.79
CA ASP A 312 5.93 8.84 4.87
C ASP A 312 6.23 7.33 4.99
N ALA A 313 6.15 6.76 6.20
CA ALA A 313 6.23 5.31 6.41
C ALA A 313 5.07 4.58 5.70
N GLN A 314 3.84 5.07 5.87
CA GLN A 314 2.67 4.51 5.21
C GLN A 314 2.75 4.60 3.67
N ARG A 315 3.25 5.72 3.14
CA ARG A 315 3.50 5.93 1.71
C ARG A 315 4.58 5.00 1.17
N ALA A 316 5.64 4.78 1.94
CA ALA A 316 6.70 3.83 1.59
C ALA A 316 6.15 2.40 1.49
N ASP A 317 5.31 1.98 2.44
CA ASP A 317 4.68 0.66 2.42
C ASP A 317 3.71 0.50 1.24
N LEU A 318 2.88 1.52 0.94
CA LEU A 318 2.03 1.52 -0.24
C LEU A 318 2.83 1.47 -1.54
N GLY A 319 3.97 2.17 -1.63
CA GLY A 319 4.89 2.09 -2.76
C GLY A 319 5.53 0.71 -2.91
N ALA A 320 5.93 0.08 -1.81
CA ALA A 320 6.45 -1.30 -1.82
C ALA A 320 5.38 -2.30 -2.29
N VAL A 321 4.14 -2.13 -1.86
CA VAL A 321 2.99 -2.92 -2.29
C VAL A 321 2.72 -2.74 -3.79
N GLN A 322 2.78 -1.52 -4.33
CA GLN A 322 2.64 -1.27 -5.77
C GLN A 322 3.69 -2.04 -6.58
N ASN A 323 4.97 -1.93 -6.19
CA ASN A 323 6.05 -2.70 -6.81
C ASN A 323 5.83 -4.22 -6.73
N ARG A 324 5.29 -4.70 -5.61
CA ARG A 324 4.96 -6.11 -5.43
C ARG A 324 3.82 -6.53 -6.38
N PHE A 325 2.79 -5.71 -6.56
CA PHE A 325 1.72 -5.97 -7.51
C PHE A 325 2.24 -5.98 -8.96
N ASP A 326 3.09 -5.04 -9.36
CA ASP A 326 3.67 -5.00 -10.71
C ASP A 326 4.50 -6.24 -11.04
N ASN A 327 5.39 -6.64 -10.12
CA ASN A 327 6.15 -7.88 -10.26
C ASN A 327 5.23 -9.11 -10.33
N THR A 328 4.18 -9.12 -9.51
CA THR A 328 3.20 -10.22 -9.52
C THR A 328 2.46 -10.27 -10.85
N ILE A 329 2.02 -9.13 -11.41
CA ILE A 329 1.35 -9.05 -12.71
C ILE A 329 2.24 -9.58 -13.83
N ASN A 330 3.52 -9.20 -13.85
CA ASN A 330 4.47 -9.68 -14.86
C ASN A 330 4.67 -11.21 -14.78
N ASN A 331 4.77 -11.75 -13.56
CA ASN A 331 4.84 -13.19 -13.36
C ASN A 331 3.54 -13.90 -13.78
N LEU A 332 2.37 -13.37 -13.41
CA LEU A 332 1.07 -13.93 -13.80
C LEU A 332 0.86 -13.95 -15.31
N LYS A 333 1.28 -12.89 -16.01
CA LYS A 333 1.23 -12.83 -17.48
C LYS A 333 2.12 -13.91 -18.11
N ASN A 334 3.34 -14.08 -17.61
CA ASN A 334 4.25 -15.12 -18.08
C ASN A 334 3.68 -16.53 -17.85
N ILE A 335 3.14 -16.80 -16.66
CA ILE A 335 2.48 -18.08 -16.36
C ILE A 335 1.25 -18.25 -17.25
N GLY A 336 0.44 -17.22 -17.45
CA GLY A 336 -0.73 -17.23 -18.31
C GLY A 336 -0.40 -17.55 -19.77
N GLU A 337 0.69 -17.00 -20.30
CA GLU A 337 1.21 -17.29 -21.63
C GLU A 337 1.68 -18.74 -21.74
N ASN A 338 2.49 -19.22 -20.80
CA ASN A 338 3.00 -20.60 -20.79
C ASN A 338 1.87 -21.63 -20.66
N VAL A 339 0.88 -21.38 -19.79
CA VAL A 339 -0.30 -22.25 -19.62
C VAL A 339 -1.19 -22.22 -20.86
N SER A 340 -1.36 -21.06 -21.49
CA SER A 340 -2.11 -20.94 -22.75
C SER A 340 -1.42 -21.69 -23.90
N ALA A 341 -0.09 -21.59 -24.01
CA ALA A 341 0.70 -22.35 -24.99
C ALA A 341 0.65 -23.86 -24.71
N ALA A 342 0.69 -24.27 -23.44
CA ALA A 342 0.52 -25.67 -23.05
C ALA A 342 -0.87 -26.20 -23.40
N ARG A 343 -1.93 -25.41 -23.19
CA ARG A 343 -3.30 -25.74 -23.60
C ARG A 343 -3.41 -25.86 -25.12
N GLY A 344 -2.86 -24.91 -25.88
CA GLY A 344 -2.90 -24.94 -27.34
C GLY A 344 -2.26 -26.20 -27.92
N ARG A 345 -1.11 -26.66 -27.37
CA ARG A 345 -0.50 -27.95 -27.77
C ARG A 345 -1.39 -29.18 -27.52
N ILE A 346 -2.32 -29.10 -26.58
CA ILE A 346 -3.24 -30.20 -26.25
C ILE A 346 -4.49 -30.13 -27.11
N GLU A 347 -5.08 -28.93 -27.21
CA GLU A 347 -6.43 -28.72 -27.74
C GLU A 347 -6.43 -28.30 -29.21
N ASP A 348 -5.46 -27.51 -29.68
CA ASP A 348 -5.46 -26.95 -31.03
C ASP A 348 -5.12 -28.03 -32.08
N THR A 349 -5.63 -27.83 -33.30
CA THR A 349 -5.36 -28.71 -34.44
C THR A 349 -4.21 -28.19 -35.31
N ASP A 350 -3.41 -29.09 -35.86
CA ASP A 350 -2.49 -28.77 -36.93
C ASP A 350 -3.25 -28.76 -38.27
N PHE A 351 -3.49 -27.56 -38.80
CA PHE A 351 -4.21 -27.35 -40.06
C PHE A 351 -3.55 -28.08 -41.24
N ALA A 352 -2.23 -28.18 -41.30
CA ALA A 352 -1.55 -28.85 -42.40
C ALA A 352 -1.80 -30.37 -42.37
N ALA A 353 -1.76 -30.97 -41.17
CA ALA A 353 -2.07 -32.38 -41.00
C ALA A 353 -3.56 -32.68 -41.27
N GLU A 354 -4.48 -31.84 -40.78
CA GLU A 354 -5.91 -32.08 -40.92
C GLU A 354 -6.40 -31.84 -42.35
N THR A 355 -5.83 -30.87 -43.09
CA THR A 355 -6.12 -30.69 -44.52
C THR A 355 -5.65 -31.86 -45.38
N ALA A 356 -4.47 -32.43 -45.10
CA ALA A 356 -4.01 -33.64 -45.77
C ALA A 356 -4.94 -34.84 -45.51
N ASN A 357 -5.41 -35.00 -44.27
CA ASN A 357 -6.39 -36.03 -43.90
C ASN A 357 -7.76 -35.79 -44.58
N LEU A 358 -8.21 -34.54 -44.64
CA LEU A 358 -9.44 -34.15 -45.33
C LEU A 358 -9.37 -34.55 -46.81
N THR A 359 -8.30 -34.17 -47.51
CA THR A 359 -8.10 -34.50 -48.93
C THR A 359 -8.03 -36.02 -49.13
N LYS A 360 -7.30 -36.75 -48.28
CA LYS A 360 -7.25 -38.21 -48.31
C LYS A 360 -8.65 -38.83 -48.17
N ASN A 361 -9.45 -38.35 -47.21
CA ASN A 361 -10.80 -38.86 -46.97
C ASN A 361 -11.77 -38.51 -48.11
N GLN A 362 -11.64 -37.33 -48.73
CA GLN A 362 -12.39 -36.95 -49.93
C GLN A 362 -12.07 -37.86 -51.12
N VAL A 363 -10.78 -38.14 -51.37
CA VAL A 363 -10.35 -39.05 -52.43
C VAL A 363 -10.83 -40.47 -52.17
N LEU A 364 -10.75 -40.96 -50.92
CA LEU A 364 -11.27 -42.28 -50.54
C LEU A 364 -12.79 -42.37 -50.69
N GLN A 365 -13.53 -41.30 -50.41
CA GLN A 365 -14.97 -41.25 -50.62
C GLN A 365 -15.32 -41.33 -52.11
N GLN A 366 -14.63 -40.57 -52.96
CA GLN A 366 -14.81 -40.61 -54.42
C GLN A 366 -14.41 -41.96 -55.03
N ALA A 367 -13.30 -42.55 -54.56
CA ALA A 367 -12.87 -43.88 -54.99
C ALA A 367 -13.84 -44.97 -54.50
N GLY A 368 -14.32 -44.86 -53.27
CA GLY A 368 -15.27 -45.80 -52.67
C GLY A 368 -16.62 -45.81 -53.39
N THR A 369 -17.14 -44.65 -53.83
CA THR A 369 -18.38 -44.59 -54.62
C THR A 369 -18.20 -45.18 -56.03
N ALA A 370 -17.05 -44.96 -56.67
CA ALA A 370 -16.71 -45.57 -57.95
C ALA A 370 -16.58 -47.10 -57.87
N ILE A 371 -15.89 -47.62 -56.84
CA ILE A 371 -15.73 -49.06 -56.60
C ILE A 371 -17.08 -49.69 -56.22
N LEU A 372 -17.92 -49.00 -55.44
CA LEU A 372 -19.27 -49.46 -55.11
C LEU A 372 -20.13 -49.59 -56.37
N ALA A 373 -20.08 -48.61 -57.27
CA ALA A 373 -20.79 -48.65 -58.55
C ALA A 373 -20.36 -49.86 -59.40
N GLN A 374 -19.06 -50.15 -59.47
CA GLN A 374 -18.53 -51.32 -60.18
C GLN A 374 -18.87 -52.64 -59.47
N ALA A 375 -18.77 -52.68 -58.14
CA ALA A 375 -19.13 -53.84 -57.33
C ALA A 375 -20.61 -54.21 -57.49
N ASN A 376 -21.50 -53.24 -57.66
CA ASN A 376 -22.93 -53.47 -57.88
C ASN A 376 -23.26 -54.01 -59.29
N GLN A 377 -22.35 -53.89 -60.27
CA GLN A 377 -22.52 -54.43 -61.62
C GLN A 377 -22.08 -55.91 -61.75
N LEU A 378 -21.23 -56.41 -60.83
CA LEU A 378 -20.76 -57.80 -60.84
C LEU A 378 -21.89 -58.85 -60.87
N PRO A 379 -22.97 -58.76 -60.06
CA PRO A 379 -24.08 -59.71 -60.13
C PRO A 379 -24.79 -59.73 -61.50
N GLN A 380 -24.84 -58.58 -62.18
CA GLN A 380 -25.44 -58.44 -63.52
C GLN A 380 -24.62 -59.16 -64.60
N SER A 381 -23.28 -59.13 -64.48
CA SER A 381 -22.40 -59.90 -65.38
C SER A 381 -22.58 -61.42 -65.23
N VAL A 382 -22.91 -61.90 -64.01
CA VAL A 382 -23.21 -63.32 -63.75
C VAL A 382 -24.54 -63.74 -64.41
N LEU A 383 -25.56 -62.87 -64.40
CA LEU A 383 -26.81 -63.12 -65.13
C LEU A 383 -26.60 -63.18 -66.65
N SER A 384 -25.61 -62.46 -67.19
CA SER A 384 -25.28 -62.55 -68.62
C SER A 384 -24.64 -63.88 -69.03
N LEU A 385 -24.00 -64.60 -68.09
CA LEU A 385 -23.42 -65.93 -68.31
C LEU A 385 -24.47 -67.06 -68.30
N LEU A 386 -25.66 -66.79 -67.76
CA LEU A 386 -26.78 -67.73 -67.65
C LEU A 386 -27.83 -67.56 -68.75
N ARG A 387 -27.60 -66.66 -69.71
CA ARG A 387 -28.47 -66.41 -70.87
C ARG A 387 -27.99 -67.09 -72.14
#